data_AF-A0A2N6SUD7-F1
#
_entry.id   AF-A0A2N6SUD7-F1
#
_cell.length_a   1.000
_cell.length_b   1.000
_cell.length_c   1.000
_cell.angle_alpha   90.00
_cell.angle_beta   90.00
_cell.angle_gamma   90.00
#
_symmetry.space_group_name_H-M   'P 1'
#
loop_
_entity.id
_entity.type
_entity.pdbx_description
1 polymer ?
#
loop_
_entity_poly.entity_id
_entity_poly.type
_entity_poly.pdbx_seq_one_letter_code
_entity_poly.pdbx_strand_id
1 'polypeptide(L)' 'MDKKTSEAQRRATKKWEKNNPEKVKYLRNRTAARTFARHYADREDMKELMEIFEKENKNA' A
#
# COMPACT_ATOMS: atom_id res chain seq x y z
N MET A 1 5.70 -25.27 -9.87
CA MET A 1 6.25 -23.93 -10.16
C MET A 1 7.28 -23.61 -9.10
N ASP A 2 8.53 -23.37 -9.51
CA ASP A 2 9.57 -22.95 -8.58
C ASP A 2 9.29 -21.56 -8.04
N LYS A 3 9.30 -21.45 -6.72
CA LYS A 3 9.11 -20.20 -6.00
C LYS A 3 10.40 -19.39 -6.11
N LYS A 4 10.37 -18.26 -6.86
CA LYS A 4 11.53 -17.33 -7.03
C LYS A 4 12.16 -16.85 -5.71
N THR A 5 11.40 -16.85 -4.62
CA THR A 5 11.85 -16.47 -3.27
C THR A 5 11.96 -17.69 -2.38
N SER A 6 13.11 -17.88 -1.74
CA SER A 6 13.36 -19.01 -0.83
C SER A 6 12.46 -18.94 0.41
N GLU A 7 12.21 -20.10 1.04
CA GLU A 7 11.43 -20.16 2.28
C GLU A 7 12.12 -19.39 3.42
N ALA A 8 13.46 -19.34 3.45
CA ALA A 8 14.22 -18.54 4.41
C ALA A 8 13.97 -17.03 4.24
N GLN A 9 13.99 -16.53 3.00
CA GLN A 9 13.67 -15.13 2.70
C GLN A 9 12.22 -14.78 3.10
N ARG A 10 11.26 -15.67 2.81
CA ARG A 10 9.86 -15.47 3.21
C ARG A 10 9.70 -15.38 4.73
N ARG A 11 10.39 -16.23 5.49
CA ARG A 11 10.38 -16.20 6.96
C ARG A 11 10.98 -14.89 7.49
N ALA A 12 12.09 -14.44 6.90
CA ALA A 12 12.72 -13.18 7.26
C ALA A 12 11.78 -11.99 7.00
N THR A 13 11.15 -11.92 5.82
CA THR A 13 10.15 -10.90 5.49
C THR A 13 8.98 -10.94 6.47
N LYS A 14 8.40 -12.12 6.74
CA LYS A 14 7.30 -12.26 7.71
C LYS A 14 7.69 -11.78 9.12
N LYS A 15 8.91 -12.08 9.57
CA LYS A 15 9.43 -11.62 10.86
C LYS A 15 9.59 -10.10 10.89
N TRP A 16 10.14 -9.51 9.82
CA TRP A 16 10.25 -8.07 9.69
C TRP A 16 8.87 -7.41 9.68
N GLU A 17 7.91 -7.96 8.94
CA GLU A 17 6.54 -7.44 8.89
C GLU A 17 5.87 -7.47 10.27
N LYS A 18 6.02 -8.58 11.00
CA LYS A 18 5.49 -8.72 12.37
C LYS A 18 6.08 -7.69 13.33
N ASN A 19 7.36 -7.36 13.16
CA ASN A 19 8.05 -6.39 14.01
C ASN A 19 7.81 -4.93 13.60
N ASN A 20 7.23 -4.66 12.43
CA ASN A 20 7.04 -3.31 11.88
C ASN A 20 5.59 -3.07 11.39
N PRO A 21 4.57 -3.27 12.23
CA PRO A 21 3.16 -3.26 11.80
C PRO A 21 2.74 -1.94 11.13
N GLU A 22 3.14 -0.80 11.68
CA GLU A 22 2.78 0.52 11.13
C GLU A 22 3.42 0.77 9.75
N LYS A 23 4.70 0.43 9.58
CA LYS A 23 5.38 0.56 8.29
C LYS A 23 4.74 -0.35 7.24
N VAL A 24 4.38 -1.57 7.63
CA VAL A 24 3.69 -2.51 6.74
C VAL A 24 2.32 -1.98 6.35
N LYS A 25 1.54 -1.46 7.30
CA LYS A 25 0.23 -0.85 7.04
C LYS A 25 0.35 0.30 6.04
N TYR A 26 1.29 1.22 6.26
CA TYR A 26 1.58 2.30 5.32
C TYR A 26 1.95 1.78 3.93
N LEU A 27 2.87 0.82 3.82
CA LEU A 27 3.30 0.26 2.53
C LEU A 27 2.16 -0.46 1.79
N ARG A 28 1.32 -1.21 2.51
CA ARG A 28 0.14 -1.89 1.95
C ARG A 28 -0.85 -0.88 1.40
N ASN A 29 -1.22 0.12 2.19
CA ASN A 29 -2.13 1.18 1.76
C ASN A 29 -1.58 1.94 0.56
N ARG A 30 -0.30 2.32 0.59
CA ARG A 30 0.37 3.00 -0.52
C ARG A 30 0.37 2.18 -1.81
N THR A 31 0.60 0.87 -1.70
CA THR A 31 0.60 -0.02 -2.87
C THR A 31 -0.81 -0.20 -3.41
N ALA A 32 -1.80 -0.40 -2.54
CA ALA A 32 -3.21 -0.49 -2.93
C ALA A 32 -3.70 0.78 -3.63
N ALA A 33 -3.40 1.96 -3.07
CA ALA A 33 -3.75 3.25 -3.66
C ALA A 33 -3.15 3.43 -5.07
N ARG A 34 -1.89 3.02 -5.27
CA ARG A 34 -1.26 3.04 -6.60
C ARG A 34 -1.95 2.12 -7.60
N THR A 35 -2.34 0.92 -7.16
CA THR A 35 -3.07 -0.03 -8.01
C THR A 35 -4.44 0.53 -8.38
N PHE A 36 -5.16 1.11 -7.41
CA PHE A 36 -6.45 1.77 -7.63
C PHE A 36 -6.33 2.87 -8.68
N ALA A 37 -5.44 3.84 -8.47
CA ALA A 37 -5.22 4.93 -9.40
C ALA A 37 -4.76 4.48 -10.81
N ARG A 38 -4.05 3.35 -10.91
CA ARG A 38 -3.53 2.85 -12.20
C ARG A 38 -4.56 2.08 -13.02
N HIS A 39 -5.42 1.31 -12.37
CA HIS A 39 -6.21 0.27 -13.04
C HIS A 39 -7.71 0.38 -12.85
N TYR A 40 -8.18 1.11 -11.83
CA TYR A 40 -9.57 1.08 -11.41
C TYR A 40 -10.22 2.45 -11.35
N ALA A 41 -9.48 3.47 -10.90
CA ALA A 41 -10.03 4.81 -10.69
C ALA A 41 -10.39 5.49 -12.01
N ASP A 42 -11.54 6.15 -12.04
CA ASP A 42 -11.88 7.12 -13.06
C ASP A 42 -11.46 8.56 -12.67
N ARG A 43 -11.90 9.55 -13.44
CA ARG A 43 -11.53 10.96 -13.20
C ARG A 43 -12.21 11.53 -11.97
N GLU A 44 -13.46 11.14 -11.73
CA GLU A 44 -14.29 11.56 -10.62
C GLU A 44 -13.75 10.99 -9.31
N ASP A 45 -13.41 9.70 -9.28
CA ASP A 45 -12.76 9.05 -8.14
C ASP A 45 -11.50 9.79 -7.69
N MET A 46 -10.63 10.14 -8.65
CA MET A 46 -9.38 10.83 -8.32
C MET A 46 -9.60 12.26 -7.84
N LYS A 47 -10.65 12.95 -8.30
CA LYS A 47 -11.02 14.27 -7.78
C LYS A 47 -11.52 14.16 -6.35
N GLU A 48 -12.40 13.21 -6.05
CA GLU A 48 -12.90 12.97 -4.70
C GLU A 48 -11.74 12.66 -3.74
N LEU A 49 -10.84 11.76 -4.13
CA LEU A 49 -9.67 11.41 -3.31
C LEU A 49 -8.74 12.61 -3.06
N MET A 50 -8.59 13.50 -4.04
CA MET A 50 -7.82 14.73 -3.87
C MET A 50 -8.51 15.70 -2.91
N GLU A 51 -9.83 15.86 -3.00
CA GLU A 51 -10.58 16.69 -2.07
C GLU A 51 -10.49 16.18 -0.63
N ILE A 52 -10.61 14.86 -0.43
CA ILE A 52 -10.42 14.23 0.88
C ILE A 52 -9.00 14.49 1.39
N PHE A 53 -7.99 14.37 0.53
CA PHE A 53 -6.60 14.66 0.90
C PHE A 53 -6.46 16.09 1.41
N GLU A 54 -6.91 17.08 0.63
CA GLU A 54 -6.79 18.50 0.97
C GLU A 54 -7.59 18.91 2.23
N LYS A 55 -8.78 18.32 2.43
CA LYS A 55 -9.68 18.71 3.53
C LYS A 55 -9.42 17.97 4.84
N GLU A 56 -9.01 16.70 4.77
CA GLU A 56 -9.01 15.81 5.95
C GLU A 56 -7.63 15.27 6.31
N ASN A 57 -6.68 15.23 5.36
CA ASN A 57 -5.35 14.71 5.66
C ASN A 57 -4.53 15.75 6.40
N LYS A 58 -4.14 15.43 7.64
CA LYS A 58 -3.28 16.28 8.47
C LYS A 58 -1.89 16.56 7.88
N ASN A 59 -1.51 15.86 6.80
CA ASN A 59 -0.24 16.02 6.11
C ASN A 59 -0.37 16.74 4.75
N ALA A 60 -1.57 17.20 4.37
CA ALA A 60 -1.78 18.01 3.18
C ALA A 60 -1.16 19.41 3.35
#